data_AF-A0A966MLV5-F1
#
_entry.id   AF-A0A966MLV5-F1
#
_cell.length_a   1.000
_cell.length_b   1.000
_cell.length_c   1.000
_cell.angle_alpha   90.00
_cell.angle_beta   90.00
_cell.angle_gamma   90.00
#
_symmetry.space_group_name_H-M   'P 1'
#
loop_
_entity.id
_entity.type
_entity.pdbx_description
1 polymer ?
#
loop_
_entity_poly.entity_id
_entity_poly.type
_entity_poly.pdbx_seq_one_letter_code
_entity_poly.pdbx_strand_id
1 'polypeptide(L)'
;AQTVMENCLQSAPAVNVVYAINEPSAAGAYNALVKAGRDRDVFIVTVDGGCRGVDDVAAGHFAATAQQYPVRMAELGVTAGVEFLRSGKKPSGFTDTGVALVAGDKRDGVESLTPAEGAARCWGTK
;
A
#
# COMPACT_ATOMS: atom_id res chain seq x y z
N ALA A 1 7.38 -12.87 -2.30
CA ALA A 1 6.11 -13.12 -3.04
C ALA A 1 6.30 -13.63 -4.46
N GLN A 2 7.45 -13.42 -5.12
CA GLN A 2 7.68 -13.86 -6.50
C GLN A 2 7.37 -15.36 -6.75
N THR A 3 8.02 -16.28 -6.04
CA THR A 3 7.77 -17.72 -6.19
C THR A 3 6.32 -18.11 -5.92
N VAL A 4 5.65 -17.41 -5.01
CA VAL A 4 4.22 -17.64 -4.73
C VAL A 4 3.38 -17.25 -5.94
N MET A 5 3.64 -16.09 -6.55
CA MET A 5 2.92 -15.65 -7.75
C MET A 5 3.20 -16.56 -8.96
N GLU A 6 4.44 -17.03 -9.12
CA GLU A 6 4.81 -18.03 -10.15
C GLU A 6 3.97 -19.31 -9.98
N ASN A 7 3.82 -19.81 -8.75
CA ASN A 7 2.96 -20.95 -8.45
C ASN A 7 1.47 -20.66 -8.68
N CYS A 8 1.01 -19.44 -8.37
CA CYS A 8 -0.36 -19.00 -8.65
C CYS A 8 -0.64 -18.99 -10.16
N LEU A 9 0.29 -18.52 -10.98
CA LEU A 9 0.12 -18.52 -12.45
C LEU A 9 0.04 -19.94 -13.01
N GLN A 10 0.78 -20.89 -12.45
CA GLN A 10 0.69 -22.31 -12.84
C GLN A 10 -0.66 -22.93 -12.44
N SER A 11 -1.15 -22.60 -11.24
CA SER A 11 -2.37 -23.20 -10.69
C SER A 11 -3.66 -22.53 -11.18
N ALA A 12 -3.61 -21.22 -11.46
CA ALA A 12 -4.73 -20.37 -11.82
C ALA A 12 -4.31 -19.40 -12.95
N PRO A 13 -4.11 -19.91 -14.19
CA PRO A 13 -3.61 -19.10 -15.31
C PRO A 13 -4.55 -17.96 -15.71
N ALA A 14 -5.83 -18.04 -15.37
CA ALA A 14 -6.85 -17.02 -15.65
C ALA A 14 -6.86 -15.85 -14.64
N VAL A 15 -5.96 -15.83 -13.65
CA VAL A 15 -5.87 -14.72 -12.69
C VAL A 15 -5.70 -13.39 -13.43
N ASN A 16 -6.48 -12.39 -13.04
CA ASN A 16 -6.50 -11.03 -13.60
C ASN A 16 -6.41 -9.94 -12.52
N VAL A 17 -6.41 -10.32 -11.24
CA VAL A 17 -6.25 -9.42 -10.09
C VAL A 17 -5.31 -10.07 -9.08
N VAL A 18 -4.39 -9.28 -8.54
CA VAL A 18 -3.58 -9.65 -7.37
C VAL A 18 -3.82 -8.63 -6.26
N TYR A 19 -4.31 -9.11 -5.13
CA TYR A 19 -4.32 -8.34 -3.88
C TYR A 19 -3.11 -8.75 -3.04
N ALA A 20 -2.17 -7.83 -2.88
CA ALA A 20 -0.99 -8.02 -2.06
C ALA A 20 -1.17 -7.35 -0.69
N ILE A 21 -0.71 -8.03 0.37
CA ILE A 21 -0.84 -7.53 1.74
C ILE A 21 0.06 -6.31 2.01
N ASN A 22 1.12 -6.12 1.23
CA ASN A 22 2.06 -5.00 1.35
C ASN A 22 2.84 -4.77 0.05
N GLU A 23 3.44 -3.59 -0.10
CA GLU A 23 4.14 -3.16 -1.32
C GLU A 23 5.34 -4.07 -1.69
N PRO A 24 6.16 -4.58 -0.75
CA PRO A 24 7.20 -5.56 -1.09
C PRO A 24 6.64 -6.88 -1.66
N SER A 25 5.49 -7.32 -1.18
CA SER A 25 4.81 -8.50 -1.73
C SER A 25 4.25 -8.21 -3.12
N ALA A 26 3.67 -7.03 -3.33
CA ALA A 26 3.20 -6.56 -4.64
C ALA A 26 4.35 -6.51 -5.65
N ALA A 27 5.51 -5.94 -5.29
CA ALA A 27 6.68 -5.89 -6.14
C ALA A 27 7.19 -7.29 -6.53
N GLY A 28 7.18 -8.23 -5.57
CA GLY A 28 7.51 -9.62 -5.85
C GLY A 28 6.53 -10.28 -6.83
N ALA A 29 5.23 -10.03 -6.69
CA ALA A 29 4.22 -10.53 -7.61
C ALA A 29 4.34 -9.90 -9.00
N TYR A 30 4.58 -8.58 -9.07
CA TYR A 30 4.82 -7.86 -10.32
C TYR A 30 6.01 -8.43 -11.08
N ASN A 31 7.12 -8.71 -10.41
CA ASN A 31 8.29 -9.34 -11.02
C ASN A 31 7.98 -10.72 -11.64
N ALA A 32 7.11 -11.51 -11.00
CA ALA A 32 6.66 -12.78 -11.57
C ALA A 32 5.78 -12.57 -12.81
N LEU A 33 4.88 -11.58 -12.76
CA LEU A 33 4.00 -11.23 -13.88
C LEU A 33 4.78 -10.72 -15.09
N VAL A 34 5.77 -9.84 -14.90
CA VAL A 34 6.68 -9.38 -15.96
C VAL A 34 7.42 -10.56 -16.59
N LYS A 35 7.97 -11.47 -15.78
CA LYS A 35 8.64 -12.69 -16.30
C LYS A 35 7.72 -13.60 -17.09
N ALA A 36 6.44 -13.62 -16.75
CA ALA A 36 5.42 -14.39 -17.46
C ALA A 36 4.81 -13.62 -18.65
N GLY A 37 5.21 -12.36 -18.90
CA GLY A 37 4.63 -11.49 -19.93
C GLY A 37 3.16 -11.11 -19.66
N ARG A 38 2.76 -11.05 -18.38
CA ARG A 38 1.37 -10.83 -17.94
C ARG A 38 1.18 -9.57 -17.09
N ASP A 39 2.19 -8.72 -17.00
CA ASP A 39 2.16 -7.45 -16.26
C ASP A 39 1.11 -6.46 -16.78
N ARG A 40 0.62 -6.65 -18.01
CA ARG A 40 -0.47 -5.85 -18.60
C ARG A 40 -1.88 -6.43 -18.40
N ASP A 41 -1.97 -7.73 -18.12
CA ASP A 41 -3.25 -8.45 -18.04
C ASP A 41 -3.73 -8.66 -16.60
N VAL A 42 -2.86 -8.38 -15.63
CA VAL A 42 -3.11 -8.59 -14.20
C VAL A 42 -2.84 -7.30 -13.48
N PHE A 43 -3.88 -6.67 -12.96
CA PHE A 43 -3.69 -5.47 -12.15
C PHE A 43 -3.46 -5.83 -10.68
N ILE A 44 -2.57 -5.10 -10.04
CA ILE A 44 -2.16 -5.33 -8.65
C ILE A 44 -2.70 -4.21 -7.77
N VAL A 45 -3.29 -4.55 -6.63
CA VAL A 45 -3.64 -3.60 -5.57
C VAL A 45 -2.93 -4.01 -4.28
N THR A 46 -2.49 -3.03 -3.49
CA THR A 46 -1.65 -3.25 -2.31
C THR A 46 -1.98 -2.28 -1.17
N VAL A 47 -1.26 -2.42 -0.06
CA VAL A 47 -1.29 -1.56 1.13
C VAL A 47 0.14 -1.11 1.42
N ASP A 48 0.31 0.10 1.96
CA ASP A 48 1.47 0.61 2.74
C ASP A 48 1.62 2.13 2.53
N GLY A 49 1.88 2.55 1.29
CA GLY A 49 2.09 3.94 0.89
C GLY A 49 3.50 4.49 1.12
N GLY A 50 4.50 3.61 1.08
CA GLY A 50 5.90 4.02 1.03
C GLY A 50 6.23 4.67 -0.32
N CYS A 51 7.24 5.53 -0.37
CA CYS A 51 7.51 6.32 -1.59
C CYS A 51 7.75 5.45 -2.82
N ARG A 52 8.51 4.35 -2.68
CA ARG A 52 8.68 3.37 -3.76
C ARG A 52 7.36 2.78 -4.27
N GLY A 53 6.45 2.42 -3.38
CA GLY A 53 5.17 1.82 -3.80
C GLY A 53 4.23 2.82 -4.44
N VAL A 54 4.27 4.09 -4.00
CA VAL A 54 3.59 5.20 -4.69
C VAL A 54 4.19 5.43 -6.08
N ASP A 55 5.51 5.35 -6.23
CA ASP A 55 6.17 5.43 -7.54
C ASP A 55 5.79 4.25 -8.43
N ASP A 56 5.67 3.05 -7.87
CA ASP A 56 5.18 1.86 -8.59
C ASP A 56 3.71 2.05 -9.05
N VAL A 57 2.87 2.78 -8.29
CA VAL A 57 1.54 3.20 -8.76
C VAL A 57 1.65 4.22 -9.90
N ALA A 58 2.53 5.22 -9.78
CA ALA A 58 2.76 6.22 -10.81
C ALA A 58 3.28 5.61 -12.13
N ALA A 59 4.09 4.56 -12.03
CA ALA A 59 4.63 3.80 -13.16
C ALA A 59 3.63 2.78 -13.75
N GLY A 60 2.46 2.60 -13.12
CA GLY A 60 1.45 1.63 -13.55
C GLY A 60 1.78 0.18 -13.21
N HIS A 61 2.80 -0.08 -12.39
CA HIS A 61 3.11 -1.42 -11.89
C HIS A 61 2.02 -1.91 -10.93
N PHE A 62 1.50 -0.99 -10.11
CA PHE A 62 0.35 -1.21 -9.24
C PHE A 62 -0.80 -0.31 -9.70
N ALA A 63 -2.02 -0.84 -9.67
CA ALA A 63 -3.21 -0.03 -9.93
C ALA A 63 -3.51 0.94 -8.78
N ALA A 64 -3.31 0.49 -7.54
CA ALA A 64 -3.51 1.31 -6.35
C ALA A 64 -2.78 0.77 -5.12
N THR A 65 -2.47 1.67 -4.17
CA THR A 65 -2.00 1.34 -2.82
C THR A 65 -2.86 2.05 -1.76
N ALA A 66 -3.30 1.34 -0.73
CA ALA A 66 -3.90 1.94 0.45
C ALA A 66 -2.77 2.52 1.34
N GLN A 67 -2.53 3.81 1.19
CA GLN A 67 -1.45 4.52 1.87
C GLN A 67 -1.78 4.75 3.34
N GLN A 68 -0.85 4.33 4.19
CA GLN A 68 -0.88 4.48 5.64
C GLN A 68 0.17 5.51 6.10
N TYR A 69 0.05 5.94 7.36
CA TYR A 69 0.88 7.01 7.92
C TYR A 69 1.65 6.55 9.17
N PRO A 70 2.67 5.68 9.03
CA PRO A 70 3.39 5.10 10.18
C PRO A 70 4.12 6.14 11.03
N VAL A 71 4.58 7.24 10.44
CA VAL A 71 5.18 8.35 11.21
C VAL A 71 4.15 8.96 12.17
N ARG A 72 2.93 9.20 11.69
CA ARG A 72 1.82 9.69 12.52
C ARG A 72 1.40 8.67 13.58
N MET A 73 1.42 7.37 13.26
CA MET A 73 1.19 6.30 14.26
C MET A 73 2.20 6.38 15.40
N ALA A 74 3.49 6.56 15.09
CA ALA A 74 4.53 6.69 16.08
C ALA A 74 4.37 7.96 16.94
N GLU A 75 4.11 9.11 16.31
CA GLU A 75 3.86 10.39 16.99
C GLU A 75 2.70 10.29 17.99
N LEU A 76 1.57 9.74 17.55
CA LEU A 76 0.39 9.55 18.40
C LEU A 76 0.64 8.54 19.52
N GLY A 77 1.38 7.47 19.25
CA GLY A 77 1.78 6.48 20.25
C GLY A 77 2.64 7.08 21.36
N VAL A 78 3.68 7.85 20.99
CA VAL A 78 4.55 8.55 21.95
C VAL A 78 3.75 9.59 22.74
N THR A 79 2.90 10.36 22.08
CA THR A 79 2.03 11.36 22.72
C THR A 79 1.12 10.73 23.77
N ALA A 80 0.48 9.61 23.45
CA ALA A 80 -0.36 8.87 24.39
C ALA A 80 0.43 8.34 25.60
N GLY A 81 1.66 7.86 25.39
CA GLY A 81 2.55 7.44 26.47
C GLY A 81 2.90 8.59 27.42
N VAL A 82 3.23 9.76 26.88
CA VAL A 82 3.53 10.97 27.66
C VAL A 82 2.30 11.46 28.44
N GLU A 83 1.11 11.44 27.83
CA GLU A 83 -0.15 11.81 28.52
C GLU A 83 -0.41 10.88 29.71
N PHE A 84 -0.23 9.57 29.53
CA PHE A 84 -0.38 8.60 30.61
C PHE A 84 0.59 8.87 31.76
N LEU A 85 1.87 9.12 31.46
CA LEU A 85 2.88 9.40 32.50
C LEU A 85 2.59 10.70 33.28
N ARG A 86 1.98 11.70 32.63
CA ARG A 86 1.66 13.00 33.26
C ARG A 86 0.38 12.98 34.08
N SER A 87 -0.63 12.25 33.62
CA SER A 87 -2.00 12.36 34.15
C SER A 87 -2.56 11.07 34.76
N GLY A 88 -1.91 9.93 34.52
CA GLY A 88 -2.45 8.60 34.83
C GLY A 88 -3.58 8.14 33.90
N LYS A 89 -4.03 8.97 32.94
CA LYS A 89 -5.08 8.63 31.99
C LYS A 89 -4.58 7.62 30.97
N LYS A 90 -5.16 6.43 30.98
CA LYS A 90 -4.84 5.38 29.99
C LYS A 90 -5.49 5.70 28.64
N PRO A 91 -4.78 5.50 27.51
CA PRO A 91 -5.43 5.51 26.21
C PRO A 91 -6.48 4.40 26.13
N SER A 92 -7.54 4.62 25.36
CA SER A 92 -8.64 3.66 25.18
C SER A 92 -9.23 3.77 23.79
N GLY A 93 -9.82 2.67 23.30
CA GLY A 93 -10.43 2.61 21.98
C GLY A 93 -9.40 2.48 20.84
N PHE A 94 -9.86 2.79 19.63
CA PHE A 94 -9.06 2.79 18.40
C PHE A 94 -8.71 4.22 18.01
N THR A 95 -7.44 4.46 17.73
CA THR A 95 -6.96 5.75 17.19
C THR A 95 -6.77 5.60 15.69
N ASP A 96 -7.68 6.17 14.91
CA ASP A 96 -7.55 6.21 13.46
C ASP A 96 -6.45 7.20 13.05
N THR A 97 -5.38 6.68 12.44
CA THR A 97 -4.27 7.50 11.93
C THR A 97 -4.48 7.98 10.51
N GLY A 98 -5.60 7.58 9.89
CA GLY A 98 -5.93 7.83 8.51
C GLY A 98 -5.40 6.74 7.58
N VAL A 99 -6.11 6.59 6.47
CA VAL A 99 -5.72 5.84 5.28
C VAL A 99 -6.21 6.62 4.07
N ALA A 100 -5.46 6.62 2.98
CA ALA A 100 -5.94 7.16 1.71
C ALA A 100 -5.61 6.18 0.58
N LEU A 101 -6.55 5.96 -0.33
CA LEU A 101 -6.27 5.20 -1.54
C LEU A 101 -5.46 6.08 -2.49
N VAL A 102 -4.27 5.67 -2.88
CA VAL A 102 -3.52 6.26 -3.99
C VAL A 102 -3.74 5.37 -5.20
N ALA A 103 -4.32 5.92 -6.26
CA ALA A 103 -4.66 5.16 -7.46
C ALA A 103 -4.05 5.79 -8.71
N GLY A 104 -3.56 4.95 -9.64
CA GLY A 104 -3.05 5.42 -10.92
C GLY A 104 -4.17 6.04 -11.78
N ASP A 105 -5.33 5.38 -11.77
CA ASP A 105 -6.56 5.87 -12.41
C ASP A 105 -7.66 6.12 -11.37
N LYS A 106 -8.31 7.28 -11.47
CA LYS A 106 -9.51 7.57 -10.69
C LYS A 106 -10.66 6.69 -11.18
N ARG A 107 -11.46 6.17 -10.25
CA ARG A 107 -12.67 5.40 -10.54
C ARG A 107 -13.89 6.12 -9.98
N ASP A 108 -14.98 6.13 -10.73
CA ASP A 108 -16.22 6.77 -10.31
C ASP A 108 -16.75 6.13 -9.02
N GLY A 109 -17.13 6.97 -8.06
CA GLY A 109 -17.59 6.53 -6.75
C GLY A 109 -16.50 6.05 -5.78
N VAL A 110 -15.23 6.08 -6.17
CA VAL A 110 -14.09 5.72 -5.29
C VAL A 110 -13.25 6.95 -5.01
N GLU A 111 -13.20 7.37 -3.75
CA GLU A 111 -12.31 8.46 -3.32
C GLU A 111 -10.86 7.98 -3.35
N SER A 112 -10.01 8.71 -4.08
CA SER A 112 -8.59 8.40 -4.21
C SER A 112 -7.77 9.66 -4.44
N LEU A 113 -6.54 9.61 -3.94
CA LEU A 113 -5.47 10.54 -4.28
C LEU A 113 -4.83 10.13 -5.60
N THR A 114 -4.31 11.12 -6.32
CA THR A 114 -3.38 10.91 -7.42
C THR A 114 -2.03 10.41 -6.89
N PRO A 115 -1.18 9.79 -7.74
CA PRO A 115 0.17 9.40 -7.33
C PRO A 115 1.01 10.60 -6.87
N ALA A 116 0.81 11.78 -7.46
CA ALA A 116 1.51 13.01 -7.05
C ALA A 116 1.11 13.45 -5.63
N GLU A 117 -0.19 13.40 -5.29
CA GLU A 117 -0.67 13.68 -3.93
C GLU A 117 -0.20 12.62 -2.94
N GLY A 118 -0.15 11.34 -3.36
CA GLY A 118 0.41 10.25 -2.57
C GLY A 118 1.90 10.44 -2.28
N ALA A 119 2.68 10.89 -3.27
CA ALA A 119 4.12 11.10 -3.16
C ALA A 119 4.47 12.29 -2.24
N ALA A 120 3.56 13.27 -2.14
CA ALA A 120 3.68 14.34 -1.16
C ALA A 120 3.54 13.84 0.29
N ARG A 121 2.91 12.68 0.50
CA ARG A 121 2.54 12.12 1.82
C ARG A 121 3.24 10.80 2.15
N CYS A 122 3.99 10.25 1.19
CA CYS A 122 4.67 8.97 1.34
C CYS A 122 5.75 9.00 2.40
N TRP A 123 6.03 7.82 2.95
CA TRP A 123 7.07 7.62 3.94
C TRP A 123 8.26 6.83 3.35
N GLY A 124 9.42 6.94 3.99
CA GLY A 124 10.67 6.32 3.53
C GLY A 124 11.49 7.22 2.61
N THR A 125 12.53 6.64 2.01
CA THR A 125 13.43 7.36 1.08
C THR A 125 12.71 7.69 -0.22
N LYS A 126 12.79 8.95 -0.64
CA LYS A 126 12.36 9.44 -1.95
C LYS A 126 13.46 9.24 -3.00
#